data_AF-A0A392S4W7-F1
#
_entry.id   AF-A0A392S4W7-F1
#
_cell.length_a   1.000
_cell.length_b   1.000
_cell.length_c   1.000
_cell.angle_alpha   90.00
_cell.angle_beta   90.00
_cell.angle_gamma   90.00
#
_symmetry.space_group_name_H-M   'P 1'
#
loop_
_entity.id
_entity.type
_entity.pdbx_description
1 polymer ?
#
loop_
_entity_poly.entity_id
_entity_poly.type
_entity_poly.pdbx_seq_one_letter_code
_entity_poly.pdbx_strand_id
1 'polypeptide(L)'
;MSVFEYAAKFEKLCRFAPHYNTLEEEEDKCVKFENGLKPDVKQLIGFNEIRDFPTLVNKSRICDKDGKAKANYYKAANERRGNDLGRGKPYDKKGKKVDEG
;
A
#
# COMPACT_ATOMS: atom_id res chain seq x y z
N MET A 1 5.64 8.57 4.97
CA MET A 1 5.50 8.06 6.35
C MET A 1 4.87 6.68 6.32
N SER A 2 5.43 5.72 7.04
CA SER A 2 4.80 4.42 7.29
C SER A 2 3.66 4.56 8.29
N VAL A 3 2.75 3.58 8.33
CA VAL A 3 1.69 3.57 9.35
C VAL A 3 2.27 3.47 10.76
N PHE A 4 3.41 2.80 10.91
CA PHE A 4 4.13 2.74 12.18
C PHE A 4 4.55 4.13 12.70
N GLU A 5 5.22 4.92 11.85
CA GLU A 5 5.65 6.28 12.20
C GLU A 5 4.45 7.22 12.43
N TYR A 6 3.40 7.08 11.62
CA TYR A 6 2.17 7.85 11.77
C TYR A 6 1.49 7.55 13.12
N ALA A 7 1.32 6.28 13.48
CA ALA A 7 0.74 5.88 14.75
C ALA A 7 1.53 6.42 15.94
N ALA A 8 2.87 6.35 15.89
CA ALA A 8 3.71 6.90 16.95
C ALA A 8 3.56 8.43 17.10
N LYS A 9 3.36 9.16 16.00
CA LYS A 9 3.07 10.61 16.05
C LYS A 9 1.67 10.89 16.57
N PHE A 10 0.69 10.11 16.13
CA PHE A 10 -0.70 10.25 16.55
C PHE A 10 -0.84 10.01 18.07
N GLU A 11 -0.25 8.94 18.60
CA GLU A 11 -0.23 8.67 20.05
C GLU A 11 0.41 9.80 20.84
N LYS A 12 1.52 10.38 20.34
CA LYS A 12 2.13 11.55 20.98
C LYS A 12 1.18 12.74 21.01
N LEU A 13 0.41 12.99 19.94
CA LEU A 13 -0.60 14.04 19.91
C LEU A 13 -1.75 13.77 20.88
N CYS A 14 -2.22 12.52 20.98
CA CYS A 14 -3.26 12.15 21.94
C CYS A 14 -2.86 12.40 23.39
N ARG A 15 -1.56 12.32 23.74
CA ARG A 15 -1.08 12.68 25.09
C ARG A 15 -1.33 14.15 25.45
N PHE A 16 -1.37 15.04 24.46
CA PHE A 16 -1.65 16.46 24.64
C PHE A 16 -3.16 16.79 24.60
N ALA A 17 -3.99 15.79 24.31
CA ALA A 17 -5.43 15.92 24.17
C ALA A 17 -6.13 14.82 24.98
N PRO A 18 -6.18 14.94 26.33
CA PRO A 18 -6.67 13.88 27.22
C PRO A 18 -8.14 13.50 27.00
N HIS A 19 -8.92 14.36 26.36
CA HIS A 19 -10.33 14.12 26.03
C HIS A 19 -10.51 12.83 25.19
N TYR A 20 -9.60 12.55 24.24
CA TYR A 20 -9.61 11.34 23.41
C TYR A 20 -9.27 10.02 24.14
N ASN A 21 -9.17 10.01 25.46
CA ASN A 21 -8.88 8.79 26.23
C ASN A 21 -10.11 8.22 26.95
N THR A 22 -11.29 8.81 26.74
CA THR A 22 -12.56 8.23 27.18
C THR A 22 -13.07 7.23 26.13
N LEU A 23 -13.85 6.23 26.56
CA LEU A 23 -14.41 5.19 25.70
C LEU A 23 -15.36 5.75 24.63
N GLU A 24 -16.10 6.82 24.97
CA GLU A 24 -17.05 7.49 24.07
C GLU A 24 -16.34 8.32 22.99
N GLU A 25 -15.12 8.80 23.27
CA GLU A 25 -14.29 9.50 22.29
C GLU A 25 -13.28 8.57 21.57
N GLU A 26 -13.25 7.28 21.91
CA GLU A 26 -12.39 6.30 21.26
C GLU A 26 -12.82 6.06 19.81
N GLU A 27 -14.12 6.10 19.53
CA GLU A 27 -14.65 6.02 18.16
C GLU A 27 -14.18 7.22 17.33
N ASP A 28 -14.30 8.43 17.87
CA ASP A 28 -13.83 9.66 17.25
C ASP A 28 -12.31 9.63 17.01
N LYS A 29 -11.56 9.06 17.95
CA LYS A 29 -10.12 8.83 17.83
C LYS A 29 -9.81 7.85 16.70
N CYS A 30 -10.56 6.77 16.56
CA CYS A 30 -10.45 5.81 15.47
C CYS A 30 -10.74 6.49 14.12
N VAL A 31 -11.83 7.25 14.01
CA VAL A 31 -12.20 7.99 12.80
C VAL A 31 -11.12 8.99 12.40
N LYS A 32 -10.58 9.76 13.37
CA LYS A 32 -9.47 10.70 13.14
C LYS A 32 -8.21 9.97 12.66
N PHE A 33 -7.90 8.82 13.27
CA PHE A 33 -6.77 8.01 12.85
C PHE A 33 -6.93 7.50 11.43
N GLU A 34 -8.07 6.89 11.10
CA GLU A 34 -8.44 6.37 9.77
C GLU A 34 -8.36 7.45 8.70
N ASN A 35 -8.77 8.67 9.01
CA ASN A 35 -8.72 9.79 8.07
C ASN A 35 -7.30 10.22 7.71
N GLY A 36 -6.32 10.01 8.59
CA GLY A 36 -4.91 10.26 8.30
C GLY A 36 -4.17 9.09 7.66
N LEU A 37 -4.83 7.94 7.45
CA LEU A 37 -4.23 6.82 6.71
C LEU A 37 -4.13 7.11 5.22
N LYS A 38 -3.15 6.50 4.57
CA LYS A 38 -3.04 6.54 3.11
C LYS A 38 -4.23 5.81 2.47
N PRO A 39 -4.66 6.20 1.26
CA PRO A 39 -5.86 5.63 0.63
C PRO A 39 -5.86 4.11 0.49
N ASP A 40 -4.72 3.50 0.18
CA ASP A 40 -4.55 2.05 0.02
C ASP A 40 -4.78 1.29 1.33
N VAL A 41 -4.25 1.80 2.44
CA VAL A 41 -4.48 1.22 3.77
C VAL A 41 -5.89 1.57 4.26
N LYS A 42 -6.33 2.81 4.08
CA LYS A 42 -7.64 3.31 4.52
C LYS A 42 -8.78 2.50 3.92
N GLN A 43 -8.69 2.16 2.62
CA GLN A 43 -9.71 1.35 1.97
C GLN A 43 -9.88 -0.01 2.65
N LEU A 44 -8.79 -0.73 2.90
CA LEU A 44 -8.82 -2.04 3.56
C LEU A 44 -9.33 -1.96 5.00
N ILE A 45 -8.92 -0.92 5.71
CA ILE A 45 -9.30 -0.71 7.11
C ILE A 45 -10.75 -0.29 7.24
N GLY A 46 -11.23 0.62 6.39
CA GLY A 46 -12.61 1.13 6.41
C GLY A 46 -13.66 0.03 6.24
N PHE A 47 -13.37 -1.04 5.49
CA PHE A 47 -14.27 -2.18 5.36
C PHE A 47 -14.43 -3.02 6.64
N ASN A 48 -13.47 -2.95 7.57
CA ASN A 48 -13.52 -3.73 8.80
C ASN A 48 -14.23 -3.00 9.94
N GLU A 49 -14.57 -1.71 9.77
CA GLU A 49 -15.32 -0.88 10.72
C GLU A 49 -14.83 -0.99 12.18
N ILE A 50 -13.50 -0.96 12.38
CA ILE A 50 -12.89 -1.20 13.70
C ILE A 50 -13.02 0.05 14.56
N ARG A 51 -13.55 -0.11 15.78
CA ARG A 51 -13.71 0.97 16.77
C ARG A 51 -12.90 0.79 18.05
N ASP A 52 -12.03 -0.23 18.09
CA ASP A 52 -11.00 -0.41 19.11
C ASP A 52 -9.67 0.14 18.60
N PHE A 53 -9.13 1.18 19.25
CA PHE A 53 -7.96 1.90 18.74
C PHE A 53 -6.69 1.02 18.67
N PRO A 54 -6.35 0.21 19.69
CA PRO A 54 -5.21 -0.71 19.62
C PRO A 54 -5.30 -1.70 18.45
N THR A 55 -6.47 -2.30 18.23
CA THR A 55 -6.72 -3.23 17.12
C THR A 55 -6.62 -2.52 15.77
N LEU A 56 -7.22 -1.33 15.65
CA LEU A 56 -7.16 -0.50 14.44
C LEU A 56 -5.72 -0.20 14.04
N VAL A 57 -4.88 0.24 14.99
CA VAL A 57 -3.46 0.52 14.76
C VAL A 57 -2.72 -0.75 14.33
N ASN A 58 -2.96 -1.88 14.99
CA ASN A 58 -2.30 -3.13 14.66
C ASN A 58 -2.65 -3.61 13.24
N LYS A 59 -3.94 -3.64 12.89
CA LYS A 59 -4.37 -4.04 11.54
C LYS A 59 -3.86 -3.09 10.47
N SER A 60 -3.87 -1.78 10.74
CA SER A 60 -3.33 -0.78 9.82
C SER A 60 -1.84 -1.00 9.55
N ARG A 61 -1.06 -1.40 10.57
CA ARG A 61 0.37 -1.74 10.41
C ARG A 61 0.57 -3.01 9.58
N ILE A 62 -0.30 -4.01 9.72
CA ILE A 62 -0.26 -5.24 8.91
C ILE A 62 -0.56 -4.89 7.44
N CYS A 63 -1.64 -4.16 7.17
CA CYS A 63 -2.02 -3.77 5.82
C CYS A 63 -0.94 -2.91 5.11
N ASP A 64 -0.27 -1.99 5.80
CA ASP A 64 0.84 -1.21 5.23
C ASP A 64 2.04 -2.09 4.85
N LYS A 65 2.32 -3.16 5.62
CA LYS A 65 3.37 -4.13 5.29
C LYS A 65 2.97 -5.01 4.10
N ASP A 66 1.75 -5.53 4.11
CA ASP A 66 1.23 -6.40 3.05
C ASP A 66 1.13 -5.65 1.72
N GLY A 67 0.69 -4.39 1.74
CA GLY A 67 0.66 -3.52 0.58
C GLY A 67 2.05 -3.33 -0.05
N LYS A 68 3.08 -3.10 0.79
CA LYS A 68 4.48 -3.00 0.34
C LYS A 68 5.01 -4.33 -0.20
N ALA A 69 4.72 -5.44 0.46
CA ALA A 69 5.12 -6.78 0.01
C ALA A 69 4.50 -7.11 -1.36
N LYS A 70 3.20 -6.81 -1.53
CA LYS A 70 2.48 -6.96 -2.80
C LYS A 70 3.10 -6.11 -3.90
N ALA A 71 3.36 -4.84 -3.63
CA ALA A 71 3.99 -3.94 -4.61
C ALA A 71 5.38 -4.44 -5.04
N ASN A 72 6.20 -4.89 -4.08
CA ASN A 72 7.52 -5.45 -4.36
C ASN A 72 7.45 -6.74 -5.19
N TYR A 73 6.50 -7.62 -4.90
CA TYR A 73 6.27 -8.85 -5.66
C TYR A 73 5.96 -8.54 -7.13
N TYR A 74 5.01 -7.65 -7.40
CA TYR A 74 4.64 -7.30 -8.78
C TYR A 74 5.75 -6.53 -9.50
N LYS A 75 6.51 -5.68 -8.78
CA LYS A 75 7.69 -5.02 -9.33
C LYS A 75 8.71 -6.06 -9.82
N ALA A 76 9.08 -7.02 -8.96
CA ALA A 76 10.02 -8.07 -9.32
C ALA A 76 9.51 -8.98 -10.44
N ALA A 77 8.20 -9.30 -10.45
CA ALA A 77 7.59 -10.08 -11.53
C ALA A 77 7.62 -9.35 -12.88
N ASN A 78 7.39 -8.04 -12.88
CA ASN A 78 7.44 -7.21 -14.09
C ASN A 78 8.87 -7.00 -14.59
N GLU A 79 9.87 -6.85 -13.72
CA GLU A 79 11.28 -6.77 -14.10
C GLU A 79 11.75 -8.05 -14.82
N ARG A 80 11.34 -9.23 -14.32
CA ARG A 80 11.63 -10.51 -15.00
C ARG A 80 11.01 -10.56 -16.40
N ARG A 81 9.73 -10.18 -16.54
CA ARG A 81 9.04 -10.14 -17.83
C ARG A 81 9.59 -9.10 -18.80
N GLY A 82 10.04 -7.94 -18.30
CA GLY A 82 10.66 -6.89 -19.12
C GLY A 82 12.00 -7.33 -19.73
N ASN A 83 12.77 -8.15 -19.02
CA ASN A 83 14.03 -8.70 -19.52
C ASN A 83 13.83 -9.75 -20.62
N ASP A 84 12.69 -10.47 -20.63
CA ASP A 84 12.34 -11.41 -21.70
C ASP A 84 11.84 -10.73 -22.99
N LEU A 85 11.36 -9.49 -22.91
CA LEU A 85 10.91 -8.72 -24.09
C LEU A 85 12.07 -8.08 -24.88
N GLY A 86 13.31 -8.10 -24.33
CA GLY A 86 14.53 -7.68 -25.01
C GLY A 86 15.14 -8.76 -25.93
N ARG A 87 14.61 -9.99 -25.90
CA ARG A 87 15.06 -11.07 -26.79
C ARG A 87 14.31 -10.94 -28.11
N GLY A 88 14.88 -10.13 -29.02
CA GLY A 88 14.32 -9.81 -30.33
C GLY A 88 13.67 -10.99 -31.05
N LYS A 89 12.60 -10.69 -31.79
CA LYS A 89 11.87 -11.67 -32.62
C LYS A 89 12.88 -12.49 -33.46
N PRO A 90 12.89 -13.84 -33.40
CA PRO A 90 13.88 -14.65 -34.11
C PRO A 90 13.73 -14.65 -35.64
N TYR A 91 12.71 -13.98 -36.17
CA TYR A 91 12.31 -14.09 -37.56
C TYR A 91 12.05 -12.73 -38.20
N ASP A 92 12.99 -11.80 -38.09
CA ASP A 92 13.09 -10.71 -39.06
C ASP A 92 13.96 -11.18 -40.24
N LYS A 93 13.49 -12.20 -40.97
CA LYS A 93 14.06 -12.56 -42.28
C LYS A 93 13.62 -11.48 -43.27
N LYS A 94 14.47 -10.47 -43.40
CA LYS A 94 14.49 -9.46 -44.46
C LYS A 94 14.49 -10.19 -45.81
N GLY A 95 13.31 -10.40 -46.39
CA GLY A 95 13.12 -10.96 -47.72
C GLY A 95 13.70 -10.01 -48.77
N LYS A 96 14.92 -10.32 -49.21
CA LYS A 96 15.57 -9.74 -50.38
C LYS A 96 14.67 -10.00 -51.59
N LYS A 97 14.07 -8.96 -52.17
CA LYS A 97 13.54 -9.02 -53.53
C LYS A 97 14.74 -9.19 -54.46
N VAL A 98 14.85 -10.35 -55.09
CA VAL A 98 15.62 -10.50 -56.33
C VAL A 98 14.60 -10.36 -57.45
N ASP A 99 14.67 -9.23 -58.12
CA ASP A 99 14.01 -8.95 -59.38
C ASP A 99 15.05 -9.28 -60.46
N GLU A 100 14.80 -10.33 -61.24
CA GLU A 100 15.54 -10.61 -62.47
C GLU A 100 14.55 -11.11 -63.52
N GLY A 101 14.52 -10.40 -64.65
CA GLY A 101 14.22 -10.94 -65.99
C GLY A 101 12.84 -10.68 -66.53
#